data_AF-A0A3B9MBG3-F1
#
_entry.id   AF-A0A3B9MBG3-F1
#
_cell.length_a   1.000
_cell.length_b   1.000
_cell.length_c   1.000
_cell.angle_alpha   90.00
_cell.angle_beta   90.00
_cell.angle_gamma   90.00
#
_symmetry.space_group_name_H-M   'P 1'
#
loop_
_entity.id
_entity.type
_entity.pdbx_description
1 polymer ?
#
loop_
_entity_poly.entity_id
_entity_poly.type
_entity_poly.pdbx_seq_one_letter_code
_entity_poly.pdbx_strand_id
1 'polypeptide(L)' 'YGTEPKRKGKRTFQLALDAAPELHLEELTGPLFGLGEYRDAIAYAMSAGRLGAVKVAFDLRGLK' A
#
# COMPACT_ATOMS: atom_id res chain seq x y z
N TYR A 1 10.91 -7.89 -9.40
CA TYR A 1 11.31 -6.47 -9.47
C TYR A 1 12.51 -6.29 -10.40
N GLY A 2 12.50 -5.24 -11.22
CA GLY A 2 13.54 -4.96 -12.21
C GLY A 2 14.74 -4.19 -11.68
N THR A 3 15.57 -3.75 -12.63
CA THR A 3 16.71 -2.84 -12.42
C THR A 3 16.53 -1.61 -13.28
N GLU A 4 16.93 -0.45 -12.80
CA GLU A 4 16.82 0.83 -13.50
C GLU A 4 18.14 1.20 -14.19
N PRO A 5 18.26 1.08 -15.53
CA PRO A 5 19.51 1.38 -16.25
C PRO A 5 19.94 2.83 -16.05
N LYS A 6 18.98 3.77 -16.04
CA LYS A 6 19.20 5.21 -15.79
C LYS A 6 19.70 5.52 -14.37
N ARG A 7 19.63 4.55 -13.45
CA ARG A 7 20.13 4.65 -12.07
C ARG A 7 21.26 3.66 -11.82
N LYS A 8 22.17 3.50 -12.80
CA LYS A 8 23.35 2.62 -12.71
C LYS A 8 22.98 1.15 -12.40
N GLY A 9 21.84 0.69 -12.92
CA GLY A 9 21.37 -0.68 -12.69
C GLY A 9 20.84 -0.96 -11.28
N LYS A 10 20.58 0.08 -10.46
CA LYS A 10 19.98 -0.10 -9.13
C LYS A 10 18.65 -0.87 -9.21
N ARG A 11 18.37 -1.70 -8.21
CA ARG A 11 17.12 -2.46 -8.10
C ARG A 11 15.94 -1.50 -7.96
N THR A 12 14.92 -1.62 -8.82
CA THR A 12 13.74 -0.73 -8.83
C THR A 12 13.05 -0.70 -7.47
N PHE A 13 12.96 -1.86 -6.80
CA PHE A 13 12.32 -1.93 -5.49
C PHE A 13 13.13 -1.23 -4.39
N GLN A 14 14.46 -1.30 -4.43
CA GLN A 14 15.30 -0.56 -3.49
C GLN A 14 15.09 0.95 -3.66
N LEU A 15 15.03 1.43 -4.91
CA LEU A 15 14.74 2.84 -5.17
C LEU A 15 13.38 3.27 -4.64
N ALA A 16 12.37 2.40 -4.69
CA ALA A 16 11.05 2.68 -4.11
C ALA A 16 11.11 2.73 -2.57
N LEU A 17 11.85 1.84 -1.92
CA LEU A 17 12.06 1.86 -0.47
C LEU A 17 12.82 3.11 -0.03
N ASP A 18 13.86 3.50 -0.78
CA ASP A 18 14.65 4.70 -0.50
C ASP A 18 13.76 5.97 -0.59
N ALA A 19 12.80 5.99 -1.53
CA ALA A 19 11.90 7.12 -1.73
C ALA A 19 10.68 7.13 -0.79
N ALA A 20 10.25 5.96 -0.30
CA ALA A 20 9.00 5.81 0.46
C ALA A 20 8.84 6.77 1.66
N PRO A 21 9.88 7.06 2.47
CA PRO A 21 9.75 7.97 3.60
C PRO A 21 9.37 9.42 3.24
N GLU A 22 9.62 9.85 2.00
CA GLU A 22 9.34 11.21 1.53
C GLU A 22 7.97 11.36 0.86
N LEU A 23 7.24 10.27 0.65
CA LEU A 23 6.06 10.23 -0.22
C LEU A 23 4.71 10.15 0.52
N HIS A 24 4.70 10.21 1.85
CA HIS A 24 3.48 10.15 2.67
C HIS A 24 2.51 9.04 2.26
N LEU A 25 3.05 7.83 2.03
CA LEU A 25 2.30 6.71 1.44
C LEU A 25 1.12 6.25 2.31
N GLU A 26 1.08 6.60 3.59
CA GLU A 26 -0.04 6.41 4.50
C GLU A 26 -1.33 7.07 4.01
N GLU A 27 -1.26 8.19 3.28
CA GLU A 27 -2.43 8.88 2.74
C GLU A 27 -3.10 8.10 1.59
N LEU A 28 -2.38 7.16 0.98
CA LEU A 28 -2.91 6.31 -0.09
C LEU A 28 -3.80 5.19 0.45
N THR A 29 -3.68 4.88 1.74
CA THR A 29 -4.45 3.84 2.40
C THR A 29 -5.66 4.42 3.12
N GLY A 30 -6.80 3.72 3.02
CA GLY A 30 -7.91 3.93 3.94
C GLY A 30 -7.62 3.39 5.34
N PRO A 31 -8.64 3.21 6.20
CA PRO A 31 -8.46 2.53 7.48
C PRO A 31 -7.87 1.13 7.28
N LEU A 32 -7.10 0.66 8.28
CA LEU A 32 -6.61 -0.71 8.32
C LEU A 32 -7.73 -1.65 8.77
N PHE A 33 -7.80 -2.81 8.13
CA PHE A 33 -8.76 -3.87 8.46
C PHE A 33 -8.05 -5.09 9.03
N GLY A 34 -8.65 -5.78 9.99
CA GLY A 34 -8.22 -7.13 10.36
C GLY A 34 -8.54 -8.12 9.22
N LEU A 35 -7.79 -9.22 9.12
CA LEU A 35 -8.05 -10.21 8.06
C LEU A 35 -9.45 -10.82 8.14
N GLY A 36 -10.00 -10.99 9.36
CA GLY A 36 -11.36 -11.48 9.57
C GLY A 36 -12.44 -10.54 9.01
N GLU A 37 -12.10 -9.27 8.78
CA GLU A 37 -12.98 -8.22 8.26
C GLU A 37 -12.86 -8.08 6.74
N TYR A 38 -12.35 -9.09 6.02
CA TYR A 38 -12.08 -9.02 4.59
C TYR A 38 -13.30 -8.59 3.74
N ARG A 39 -14.52 -8.92 4.17
CA ARG A 39 -15.76 -8.53 3.47
C ARG A 39 -15.98 -7.02 3.54
N ASP A 40 -15.76 -6.44 4.71
CA ASP A 40 -15.88 -4.99 4.93
C ASP A 40 -14.75 -4.24 4.23
N ALA A 41 -13.54 -4.80 4.24
CA ALA A 41 -12.39 -4.28 3.50
C ALA A 41 -12.65 -4.22 1.99
N ILE A 42 -13.27 -5.27 1.41
CA ILE A 42 -13.66 -5.30 -0.01
C ILE A 42 -14.78 -4.29 -0.28
N ALA A 43 -15.82 -4.25 0.57
CA ALA A 43 -16.91 -3.28 0.42
C ALA A 43 -16.39 -1.83 0.45
N TYR A 44 -15.46 -1.54 1.37
CA TYR A 44 -14.76 -0.27 1.43
C TYR A 44 -14.02 0.01 0.11
N ALA A 45 -13.20 -0.91 -0.38
CA ALA A 45 -12.46 -0.76 -1.65
C ALA A 45 -13.38 -0.40 -2.83
N MET A 46 -14.55 -1.05 -2.92
CA MET A 46 -15.53 -0.81 -4.00
C MET A 46 -16.18 0.58 -3.92
N SER A 47 -16.25 1.18 -2.73
CA SER A 47 -16.86 2.50 -2.50
C SER A 47 -15.84 3.65 -2.42
N ALA A 48 -14.57 3.35 -2.17
CA ALA A 48 -13.52 4.30 -1.82
C ALA A 48 -13.01 5.16 -2.99
N GLY A 49 -13.41 4.88 -4.23
CA GLY A 49 -12.92 5.60 -5.42
C GLY A 49 -13.13 7.12 -5.40
N ARG A 50 -14.13 7.63 -4.66
CA ARG A 50 -14.36 9.09 -4.47
C ARG A 50 -13.65 9.68 -3.25
N LEU A 51 -13.08 8.84 -2.39
CA LEU A 51 -12.48 9.22 -1.11
C LEU A 51 -10.96 9.38 -1.17
N GLY A 52 -10.33 9.15 -2.34
CA GLY A 52 -8.88 9.25 -2.51
C GLY A 52 -8.08 8.07 -1.92
N ALA A 53 -8.72 7.20 -1.12
CA ALA A 53 -8.14 5.96 -0.63
C ALA A 53 -8.06 4.91 -1.75
N VAL A 54 -6.91 4.89 -2.43
CA VAL A 54 -6.66 4.02 -3.59
C VAL A 54 -6.14 2.64 -3.21
N LYS A 55 -5.82 2.41 -1.93
CA LYS A 55 -5.36 1.13 -1.39
C LYS A 55 -6.12 0.73 -0.13
N VAL A 56 -6.38 -0.57 -0.02
CA VAL A 56 -6.84 -1.22 1.22
C VAL A 56 -5.69 -2.06 1.77
N ALA A 57 -5.46 -1.95 3.07
CA ALA A 57 -4.40 -2.66 3.77
C ALA A 57 -4.98 -3.45 4.95
N PHE A 58 -4.40 -4.62 5.19
CA PHE A 58 -4.77 -5.48 6.31
C PHE A 58 -3.72 -5.41 7.41
N ASP A 59 -4.17 -5.26 8.65
CA ASP A 59 -3.34 -5.42 9.82
C ASP A 59 -3.34 -6.88 10.29
N LEU A 60 -2.18 -7.52 10.21
CA LEU A 60 -1.98 -8.91 10.61
C LEU A 60 -1.46 -9.06 12.05
N ARG A 61 -1.18 -7.96 12.76
CA ARG A 61 -0.63 -8.00 14.13
C ARG A 61 -1.60 -8.61 15.15
N GLY A 62 -2.89 -8.68 14.81
CA GLY A 62 -3.94 -9.32 15.61
C GLY A 62 -4.34 -10.72 15.15
N LEU A 63 -3.64 -11.31 14.17
CA LEU A 63 -3.92 -12.70 13.76
C LEU A 63 -3.47 -13.65 14.88
N LYS A 64 -4.42 -14.45 15.38
CA LYS A 64 -4.14 -15.64 16.19
C LYS A 64 -4.27 -16.90 15.33
#